data_AF-A0A1F5WBT6-F1
#
_entry.id   AF-A0A1F5WBT6-F1
#
_cell.length_a   1.000
_cell.length_b   1.000
_cell.length_c   1.000
_cell.angle_alpha   90.00
_cell.angle_beta   90.00
_cell.angle_gamma   90.00
#
_symmetry.space_group_name_H-M   'P 1'
#
loop_
_entity.id
_entity.type
_entity.pdbx_description
1 polymer ?
#
loop_
_entity_poly.entity_id
_entity_poly.type
_entity_poly.pdbx_seq_one_letter_code
_entity_poly.pdbx_strand_id
1 'polypeptide(L)'
;MRSTLTLWLILSFTAIAVFGFLAMSENMTDHNKGCLAATAAGAICPSENIFNMAFFHTNVFKSFSLAIIFAIILILGILVFEFKIYDILRYREIGFEIADNDAPTIIKKMRAYLALHENSPEI
;
A
#
# COMPACT_ATOMS: atom_id res chain seq x y z
N MET A 1 5.25 3.94 12.97
CA MET A 1 6.10 2.89 12.36
C MET A 1 5.52 2.32 11.06
N ARG A 2 4.21 2.08 10.94
CA ARG A 2 3.61 1.60 9.68
C ARG A 2 3.76 2.61 8.51
N SER A 3 3.46 3.88 8.76
CA SER A 3 3.51 4.93 7.73
C SER A 3 4.92 5.19 7.16
N THR A 4 5.98 5.14 7.99
CA THR A 4 7.36 5.33 7.52
C THR A 4 7.83 4.20 6.61
N LEU A 5 7.50 2.95 6.94
CA LEU A 5 7.82 1.80 6.10
C LEU A 5 7.08 1.84 4.76
N THR A 6 5.79 2.22 4.77
CA THR A 6 5.01 2.41 3.55
C THR A 6 5.63 3.51 2.67
N LEU A 7 6.07 4.62 3.26
CA LEU A 7 6.69 5.70 2.52
C LEU A 7 8.01 5.26 1.86
N TRP A 8 8.89 4.56 2.59
CA TRP A 8 10.11 3.98 2.03
C TRP A 8 9.81 2.96 0.92
N LEU A 9 8.79 2.13 1.09
CA LEU A 9 8.36 1.17 0.08
C LEU A 9 7.96 1.89 -1.21
N ILE A 10 7.07 2.87 -1.13
CA ILE A 10 6.62 3.66 -2.29
C ILE A 10 7.81 4.33 -2.97
N LEU A 11 8.65 5.01 -2.19
CA LEU A 11 9.80 5.75 -2.71
C LEU A 11 10.77 4.81 -3.44
N SER A 12 10.99 3.60 -2.92
CA SER A 12 11.82 2.59 -3.59
C SER A 12 11.23 2.12 -4.93
N PHE A 13 9.94 1.80 -4.99
CA PHE A 13 9.29 1.39 -6.24
C PHE A 13 9.26 2.51 -7.27
N THR A 14 8.97 3.74 -6.84
CA THR A 14 8.98 4.92 -7.72
C THR A 14 10.40 5.21 -8.22
N ALA A 15 11.41 5.13 -7.35
CA ALA A 15 12.80 5.32 -7.73
C ALA A 15 13.24 4.26 -8.76
N ILE A 16 12.97 2.98 -8.51
CA ILE A 16 13.30 1.90 -9.46
C ILE A 16 12.62 2.14 -10.82
N ALA A 17 11.35 2.57 -10.83
CA ALA A 17 10.64 2.82 -12.08
C ALA A 17 11.20 4.04 -12.84
N VAL A 18 11.43 5.16 -12.16
CA VAL A 18 11.93 6.40 -12.78
C VAL A 18 13.39 6.26 -13.21
N PHE A 19 14.27 5.82 -12.31
CA PHE A 19 15.69 5.66 -12.61
C PHE A 19 15.93 4.47 -13.56
N GLY A 20 15.14 3.39 -13.47
CA GLY A 20 15.19 2.28 -14.43
C GLY A 20 14.81 2.71 -15.84
N PHE A 21 13.80 3.58 -15.98
CA PHE A 21 13.44 4.16 -17.28
C PHE A 21 14.54 5.09 -17.81
N LEU A 22 15.05 6.01 -16.98
CA LEU A 22 16.10 6.95 -17.40
C LEU A 22 17.39 6.22 -17.81
N ALA A 23 17.82 5.21 -17.03
CA ALA A 23 18.97 4.38 -17.33
C ALA A 23 18.83 3.60 -18.65
N MET A 24 17.60 3.32 -19.09
CA MET A 24 17.36 2.66 -20.37
C MET A 24 17.69 3.58 -21.55
N SER A 25 17.52 4.90 -21.41
CA SER A 25 17.74 5.88 -22.50
C SER A 25 19.21 6.14 -22.85
N GLU A 26 20.13 5.91 -21.93
CA GLU A 26 21.51 6.44 -22.01
C GLU A 26 22.42 5.67 -22.99
N ASN A 27 22.11 4.41 -23.32
CA ASN A 27 22.95 3.54 -24.17
C ASN A 27 22.18 2.89 -25.34
N MET A 28 21.30 3.63 -25.99
CA MET A 28 20.50 3.13 -27.13
C MET A 28 21.34 2.83 -28.39
N THR A 29 22.56 3.33 -28.48
CA THR A 29 23.42 3.27 -29.68
C THR A 29 24.47 2.16 -29.68
N ASP A 30 24.78 1.56 -28.52
CA ASP A 30 25.83 0.55 -28.39
C ASP A 30 25.22 -0.82 -28.03
N HIS A 31 24.64 -1.50 -29.02
CA HIS A 31 23.92 -2.78 -28.86
C HIS A 31 24.77 -3.92 -28.26
N ASN A 32 26.09 -3.76 -28.21
CA ASN A 32 27.03 -4.76 -27.69
C ASN A 32 27.31 -4.63 -26.19
N LYS A 33 26.82 -3.58 -25.52
CA LYS A 33 27.01 -3.37 -24.08
C LYS A 33 25.65 -3.45 -23.36
N GLY A 34 25.38 -4.62 -22.79
CA GLY A 34 24.40 -4.81 -21.70
C GLY A 34 23.12 -3.98 -21.78
N CYS A 35 22.12 -4.49 -22.49
CA CYS A 35 20.81 -3.88 -22.60
C CYS A 35 20.02 -4.01 -21.28
N LEU A 36 19.69 -2.91 -20.61
CA LEU A 36 18.96 -2.94 -19.33
C LEU A 36 17.62 -3.69 -19.44
N ALA A 37 16.98 -3.58 -20.61
CA ALA A 37 15.74 -4.27 -20.94
C ALA A 37 15.90 -5.80 -21.00
N ALA A 38 17.07 -6.29 -21.41
CA ALA A 38 17.39 -7.73 -21.36
C ALA A 38 17.39 -8.24 -19.92
N THR A 39 17.99 -7.48 -19.01
CA THR A 39 18.00 -7.81 -17.57
C THR A 39 16.59 -7.79 -16.98
N ALA A 40 15.79 -6.78 -17.32
CA ALA A 40 14.41 -6.67 -16.83
C ALA A 40 13.47 -7.73 -17.40
N ALA A 41 13.65 -8.12 -18.67
CA ALA A 41 12.85 -9.13 -19.34
C ALA A 41 13.36 -10.57 -19.15
N GLY A 42 14.58 -10.75 -18.62
CA GLY A 42 15.26 -12.04 -18.60
C GLY A 42 15.51 -12.63 -20.00
N ALA A 43 15.70 -11.76 -21.00
CA ALA A 43 15.74 -12.12 -22.41
C ALA A 43 16.98 -11.55 -23.11
N ILE A 44 17.33 -12.06 -24.29
CA ILE A 44 18.43 -11.53 -25.09
C ILE A 44 17.96 -10.23 -25.78
N CYS A 45 18.80 -9.19 -25.76
CA CYS A 45 18.45 -7.94 -26.43
C CYS A 45 18.52 -8.11 -27.95
N PRO A 46 17.46 -7.77 -28.69
CA PRO A 46 17.47 -7.88 -30.14
C PRO A 46 18.42 -6.84 -30.77
N SER A 47 19.29 -7.27 -31.69
CA SER A 47 20.31 -6.42 -32.34
C SER A 47 20.05 -6.14 -33.83
N GLU A 48 19.20 -6.94 -34.50
CA GLU A 48 19.16 -6.96 -35.97
C GLU A 48 18.01 -6.16 -36.58
N ASN A 49 16.97 -5.81 -35.81
CA ASN A 49 15.78 -5.16 -36.35
C ASN A 49 15.26 -4.06 -35.41
N ILE A 50 15.18 -2.83 -35.94
CA ILE A 50 14.71 -1.63 -35.24
C ILE A 50 13.28 -1.80 -34.71
N PHE A 51 12.40 -2.46 -35.47
CA PHE A 51 11.03 -2.72 -35.02
C PHE A 51 11.00 -3.69 -33.84
N ASN A 52 11.82 -4.74 -33.87
CA ASN A 52 11.92 -5.69 -32.76
C ASN A 52 12.52 -5.04 -31.52
N MET A 53 13.50 -4.15 -31.70
CA MET A 53 14.06 -3.34 -30.62
C MET A 53 13.02 -2.41 -30.01
N ALA A 54 12.28 -1.66 -30.81
CA ALA A 54 11.23 -0.76 -30.32
C ALA A 54 10.13 -1.54 -29.58
N PHE A 55 9.71 -2.68 -30.12
CA PHE A 55 8.72 -3.55 -29.46
C PHE A 55 9.24 -4.11 -28.14
N PHE A 56 10.50 -4.53 -28.08
CA PHE A 56 11.13 -5.04 -26.87
C PHE A 56 11.19 -3.96 -25.77
N HIS A 57 11.63 -2.75 -26.13
CA HIS A 57 11.72 -1.63 -25.18
C HIS A 57 10.34 -1.19 -24.67
N THR A 58 9.34 -1.12 -25.56
CA THR A 58 7.97 -0.75 -25.19
C THR A 58 7.28 -1.80 -24.32
N ASN A 59 7.53 -3.09 -24.54
CA ASN A 59 7.02 -4.15 -23.67
C ASN A 59 7.62 -4.08 -22.27
N VAL A 60 8.93 -3.87 -22.16
CA VAL A 60 9.59 -3.71 -20.86
C VAL A 60 9.08 -2.45 -20.16
N PHE A 61 8.93 -1.34 -20.89
CA PHE A 61 8.33 -0.10 -20.37
C PHE A 61 6.90 -0.31 -19.84
N LYS A 62 6.08 -1.09 -20.55
CA LYS A 62 4.74 -1.45 -20.11
C LYS A 62 4.76 -2.18 -18.77
N SER A 63 5.69 -3.11 -18.57
CA SER A 63 5.83 -3.83 -17.30
C SER A 63 6.17 -2.91 -16.13
N PHE A 64 7.09 -1.96 -16.32
CA PHE A 64 7.40 -0.94 -15.31
C PHE A 64 6.20 -0.02 -15.03
N SER A 65 5.46 0.38 -16.06
CA SER A 65 4.26 1.22 -15.92
C SER A 65 3.15 0.49 -15.15
N LEU A 66 2.95 -0.80 -15.43
CA LEU A 66 1.98 -1.63 -14.69
C LEU A 66 2.35 -1.74 -13.21
N ALA A 67 3.64 -1.86 -12.88
CA ALA A 67 4.09 -1.89 -11.48
C ALA A 67 3.69 -0.62 -10.72
N ILE A 68 3.82 0.57 -11.35
CA ILE A 68 3.36 1.84 -10.77
C ILE A 68 1.84 1.82 -10.56
N ILE A 69 1.07 1.35 -11.54
CA ILE A 69 -0.40 1.26 -11.45
C ILE A 69 -0.82 0.35 -10.29
N PHE A 70 -0.21 -0.83 -10.16
CA PHE A 70 -0.49 -1.74 -9.04
C PHE A 70 -0.12 -1.13 -7.69
N ALA A 71 1.00 -0.41 -7.61
CA ALA A 71 1.37 0.30 -6.39
C ALA A 71 0.31 1.35 -5.99
N ILE A 72 -0.21 2.13 -6.95
CA ILE A 72 -1.28 3.11 -6.70
C ILE A 72 -2.55 2.41 -6.22
N ILE A 73 -2.96 1.32 -6.87
CA ILE A 73 -4.15 0.54 -6.47
C ILE A 73 -3.99 0.01 -5.04
N LEU A 74 -2.80 -0.51 -4.70
CA LEU A 74 -2.51 -1.03 -3.37
C LEU A 74 -2.57 0.07 -2.31
N ILE A 75 -2.04 1.26 -2.60
CA ILE A 75 -2.14 2.44 -1.72
C ILE A 75 -3.61 2.82 -1.51
N LEU A 76 -4.39 2.93 -2.59
CA LEU A 76 -5.82 3.25 -2.51
C LEU A 76 -6.58 2.20 -1.69
N GLY A 77 -6.27 0.92 -1.89
CA GLY A 77 -6.85 -0.18 -1.11
C GLY A 77 -6.57 -0.06 0.39
N ILE A 78 -5.34 0.25 0.77
CA ILE A 78 -4.97 0.47 2.18
C ILE A 78 -5.73 1.66 2.76
N LEU A 79 -5.80 2.79 2.06
CA LEU A 79 -6.49 3.99 2.53
C LEU A 79 -7.99 3.73 2.73
N VAL A 80 -8.64 3.03 1.80
CA VAL A 80 -10.06 2.64 1.93
C VAL A 80 -10.26 1.69 3.10
N PHE A 81 -9.35 0.75 3.31
CA PHE A 81 -9.42 -0.20 4.41
C PHE A 81 -9.27 0.49 5.77
N GLU A 82 -8.29 1.38 5.92
CA GLU A 82 -8.12 2.18 7.14
C GLU A 82 -9.34 3.07 7.41
N PHE A 83 -9.89 3.70 6.37
CA PHE A 83 -11.11 4.51 6.49
C PHE A 83 -12.30 3.67 6.98
N LYS A 84 -12.51 2.47 6.42
CA LYS A 84 -13.59 1.57 6.83
C LYS A 84 -13.43 1.09 8.27
N ILE A 85 -12.21 0.74 8.69
CA ILE A 85 -11.94 0.37 10.08
C ILE A 85 -12.25 1.54 11.02
N TYR A 86 -11.77 2.73 10.69
CA TYR A 86 -12.02 3.93 11.49
C TYR A 86 -13.53 4.20 11.62
N ASP A 87 -14.27 4.10 10.53
CA ASP A 87 -15.73 4.31 10.51
C ASP A 87 -16.48 3.25 11.34
N ILE A 88 -16.09 1.98 11.25
CA ILE A 88 -16.66 0.88 12.07
C ILE A 88 -16.39 1.10 13.56
N LEU A 89 -15.14 1.43 13.92
CA LEU A 89 -14.76 1.66 15.31
C LEU A 89 -15.51 2.87 15.88
N ARG A 90 -15.61 3.95 15.11
CA ARG A 90 -16.36 5.16 15.48
C ARG A 90 -17.86 4.89 15.64
N TYR A 91 -18.46 4.12 14.72
CA TYR A 91 -19.87 3.73 14.83
C TYR A 91 -20.12 2.92 16.10
N ARG A 92 -19.19 2.03 16.48
CA ARG A 92 -19.27 1.24 17.71
C ARG A 92 -19.18 2.10 18.97
N GLU A 93 -18.28 3.08 19.00
CA GLU A 93 -18.16 4.01 20.14
C GLU A 93 -19.43 4.85 20.31
N ILE A 94 -19.93 5.46 19.23
CA ILE A 94 -21.15 6.29 19.26
C ILE A 94 -22.37 5.43 19.66
N GLY A 95 -22.49 4.21 19.12
CA GLY A 95 -23.58 3.30 19.47
C GLY A 95 -23.57 2.89 20.94
N PHE A 96 -22.40 2.69 21.53
CA PHE A 96 -22.27 2.38 22.96
C PHE A 96 -22.65 3.58 23.83
N GLU A 97 -22.23 4.79 23.46
CA GLU A 97 -22.55 6.01 24.20
C GLU A 97 -24.05 6.34 24.17
N ILE A 98 -24.72 6.15 23.03
CA ILE A 98 -26.18 6.31 22.92
C ILE A 98 -26.90 5.24 23.75
N ALA A 99 -26.50 3.97 23.63
CA ALA A 99 -27.11 2.87 24.38
C ALA A 99 -26.91 3.01 25.90
N ASP A 100 -25.78 3.57 26.34
CA ASP A 100 -25.52 3.84 27.75
C ASP A 100 -26.36 5.03 28.23
N ASN A 101 -26.51 6.09 27.43
CA ASN A 101 -27.37 7.22 27.78
C ASN A 101 -28.84 6.82 27.93
N ASP A 102 -29.37 5.99 27.01
CA ASP A 102 -30.74 5.48 27.03
C ASP A 102 -30.96 4.31 28.01
N ALA A 103 -29.90 3.81 28.67
CA ALA A 103 -30.04 2.72 29.62
C ALA A 103 -30.91 3.14 30.83
N PRO A 104 -31.85 2.27 31.27
CA PRO A 104 -32.64 2.53 32.46
C PRO A 104 -31.74 2.80 33.68
N THR A 105 -32.16 3.71 34.56
CA THR A 105 -31.43 4.07 35.79
C THR A 105 -31.09 2.88 36.68
N ILE A 106 -31.92 1.82 36.67
CA ILE A 106 -31.67 0.56 37.39
C ILE A 106 -30.43 -0.14 36.87
N ILE A 107 -30.25 -0.22 35.53
CA ILE A 107 -29.10 -0.88 34.91
C ILE A 107 -27.82 -0.08 35.19
N LYS A 108 -27.88 1.26 35.12
CA LYS A 108 -26.75 2.14 35.48
C LYS A 108 -26.30 1.93 36.93
N LYS A 109 -27.26 1.88 37.87
CA LYS A 109 -26.97 1.60 39.29
C LYS A 109 -26.40 0.20 39.51
N MET A 110 -26.94 -0.82 38.85
CA MET A 110 -26.40 -2.19 38.94
C MET A 110 -24.96 -2.27 38.44
N ARG A 111 -24.63 -1.65 37.30
CA ARG A 111 -23.24 -1.57 36.80
C ARG A 111 -22.31 -0.87 37.78
N ALA A 112 -22.74 0.27 38.34
CA ALA A 112 -21.95 0.98 39.34
C ALA A 112 -21.72 0.13 40.61
N TYR A 113 -22.74 -0.62 41.04
CA TYR A 113 -22.63 -1.52 42.19
C TYR A 113 -21.67 -2.69 41.92
N LEU A 114 -21.75 -3.29 40.73
CA LEU A 114 -20.83 -4.35 40.28
C LEU A 114 -19.37 -3.83 40.19
N ALA A 115 -19.16 -2.67 39.59
CA ALA A 115 -17.83 -2.06 39.48
C ALA A 115 -17.20 -1.75 40.85
N LEU A 116 -18.02 -1.39 41.84
CA LEU A 116 -17.59 -1.19 43.22
C LEU A 116 -17.13 -2.50 43.87
N HIS A 117 -17.83 -3.60 43.57
CA HIS A 117 -17.52 -4.93 44.10
C HIS A 117 -16.24 -5.51 43.48
N GLU A 118 -16.05 -5.33 42.17
CA GLU A 118 -14.87 -5.80 41.44
C GLU A 118 -13.58 -5.04 41.81
N ASN A 119 -13.69 -3.76 42.17
CA ASN A 119 -12.55 -2.94 42.61
C ASN A 119 -12.44 -2.81 44.13
N SER A 120 -13.21 -3.61 44.88
CA SER A 120 -13.07 -3.63 46.34
C SER A 120 -11.76 -4.32 46.71
N PRO A 121 -10.98 -3.77 47.66
CA PRO A 121 -9.74 -4.41 48.09
C PRO A 121 -10.07 -5.79 48.68
N GLU A 122 -9.46 -6.83 48.13
CA GLU A 122 -9.50 -8.17 48.72
C GLU A 122 -8.83 -8.11 50.10
N ILE A 123 -9.59 -8.48 51.13
CA ILE A 123 -9.13 -8.58 52.52
C ILE A 123 -8.24 -9.81 52.68
#